data_AF-C4XTS0-F1
#
_entry.id   AF-C4XTS0-F1
#
_cell.length_a   1.000
_cell.length_b   1.000
_cell.length_c   1.000
_cell.angle_alpha   90.00
_cell.angle_beta   90.00
_cell.angle_gamma   90.00
#
_symmetry.space_group_name_H-M   'P 1'
#
loop_
_entity.id
_entity.type
_entity.pdbx_description
1 polymer ?
#
loop_
_entity_poly.entity_id
_entity_poly.type
_entity_poly.pdbx_seq_one_letter_code
_entity_poly.pdbx_strand_id
1 'polypeptide(L)' 'MLQPLTILGKQDHFDPKDILTAPIDAIVCYCGNVTKGQVLDAISDGAKTLAEIKESTGACTSASCKELSPRRR' A
#
# COMPACT_ATOMS: atom_id res chain seq x y z
N MET A 1 -11.33 -18.92 22.56
CA MET A 1 -10.21 -18.14 23.13
C MET A 1 -8.94 -18.90 22.77
N LEU A 2 -8.41 -18.69 21.56
CA LEU A 2 -7.19 -19.37 21.11
C LEU A 2 -6.30 -18.32 20.45
N GLN A 3 -5.25 -17.90 21.15
CA GLN A 3 -4.18 -17.11 20.57
C GLN A 3 -3.04 -18.08 20.23
N PRO A 4 -2.57 -18.19 18.98
CA PRO A 4 -1.34 -18.90 18.72
C PRO A 4 -0.14 -17.93 18.73
N LEU A 5 0.69 -18.13 19.74
CA LEU A 5 2.15 -18.27 19.68
C LEU A 5 2.96 -17.12 19.01
N THR A 6 3.32 -16.13 19.81
CA THR A 6 4.31 -15.09 19.53
C THR A 6 5.73 -15.70 19.47
N ILE A 7 6.28 -15.88 18.26
CA ILE A 7 7.71 -16.05 18.06
C ILE A 7 8.27 -14.70 17.60
N LEU A 8 9.09 -14.08 18.47
CA LEU A 8 9.95 -12.92 18.22
C LEU A 8 9.32 -11.51 18.21
N GLY A 9 8.87 -11.04 19.38
CA GLY A 9 9.26 -9.72 19.90
C GLY A 9 8.93 -8.44 19.10
N LYS A 10 7.92 -8.40 18.24
CA LYS A 10 7.33 -7.14 17.75
C LYS A 10 5.81 -7.25 17.83
N GLN A 11 5.22 -6.45 18.72
CA GLN A 11 3.77 -6.27 18.77
C GLN A 11 3.30 -5.67 17.44
N ASP A 12 2.22 -6.22 16.89
CA ASP A 12 1.61 -5.93 15.59
C ASP A 12 0.87 -4.57 15.58
N HIS A 13 1.52 -3.51 16.05
CA HIS A 13 1.01 -2.16 15.89
C HIS A 13 1.21 -1.74 14.42
N PHE A 14 0.16 -1.90 13.62
CA PHE A 14 0.02 -1.25 12.32
C PHE A 14 0.17 0.27 12.53
N ASP A 15 1.33 0.82 12.17
CA ASP A 15 1.49 2.27 11.96
C ASP A 15 0.98 2.56 10.54
N PRO A 16 -0.10 3.34 10.35
CA PRO A 16 -0.59 3.73 9.03
C PRO A 16 0.45 4.47 8.17
N LYS A 17 1.60 4.84 8.74
CA LYS A 17 2.72 5.47 8.05
C LYS A 17 3.76 4.48 7.52
N ASP A 18 3.79 3.23 8.00
CA ASP A 18 4.73 2.22 7.55
C ASP A 18 4.09 1.27 6.53
N ILE A 19 4.44 1.44 5.26
CA ILE A 19 3.89 0.63 4.17
C ILE A 19 4.47 -0.80 4.14
N LEU A 20 5.64 -1.02 4.75
CA LEU A 20 6.30 -2.33 4.71
C LEU A 20 5.52 -3.37 5.50
N THR A 21 4.92 -2.95 6.61
CA THR A 21 4.13 -3.79 7.53
C THR A 21 2.61 -3.72 7.31
N ALA A 22 2.15 -2.86 6.40
CA ALA A 22 0.74 -2.74 6.06
C ALA A 22 0.13 -4.02 5.44
N PRO A 23 -1.17 -4.29 5.64
CA PRO A 23 -1.85 -5.41 5.01
C PRO A 23 -1.98 -5.19 3.48
N ILE A 24 -2.25 -6.28 2.76
CA ILE A 24 -2.24 -6.30 1.28
C ILE A 24 -3.32 -5.41 0.66
N ASP A 25 -4.45 -5.27 1.36
CA ASP A 25 -5.61 -4.47 0.98
C ASP A 25 -5.49 -2.99 1.39
N ALA A 26 -4.41 -2.60 2.06
CA ALA A 26 -4.18 -1.21 2.43
C ALA A 26 -4.12 -0.31 1.19
N ILE A 27 -4.94 0.75 1.18
CA ILE A 27 -4.96 1.73 0.10
C ILE A 27 -3.70 2.60 0.17
N VAL A 28 -2.93 2.60 -0.92
CA VAL A 28 -1.70 3.39 -1.09
C VAL A 28 -1.96 4.66 -1.92
N CYS A 29 -2.88 4.59 -2.89
CA CYS A 29 -3.32 5.75 -3.66
C CYS A 29 -4.83 5.89 -3.56
N TYR A 30 -5.28 6.88 -2.78
CA TYR A 30 -6.71 7.15 -2.57
C TYR A 30 -7.40 7.72 -3.82
N CYS A 31 -6.65 8.39 -4.68
CA CYS A 31 -7.23 9.00 -5.88
C CYS A 31 -7.57 7.96 -6.97
N GLY A 32 -6.77 6.90 -7.06
CA GLY A 32 -6.97 5.80 -8.02
C GLY A 32 -7.50 4.51 -7.39
N ASN A 33 -7.83 4.54 -6.09
CA ASN A 33 -8.22 3.36 -5.31
C ASN A 33 -7.25 2.17 -5.45
N VAL A 34 -5.94 2.45 -5.39
CA VAL A 34 -4.88 1.44 -5.56
C VAL A 34 -4.44 0.91 -4.20
N THR A 35 -4.35 -0.41 -4.08
CA THR A 35 -3.91 -1.15 -2.89
C THR A 35 -2.41 -1.48 -2.92
N LYS A 36 -1.84 -1.87 -1.77
CA LYS A 36 -0.49 -2.44 -1.67
C LYS A 36 -0.34 -3.69 -2.54
N GLY A 37 -1.36 -4.55 -2.56
CA GLY A 37 -1.41 -5.75 -3.39
C GLY A 37 -1.21 -5.47 -4.86
N GLN A 38 -1.97 -4.53 -5.41
CA GLN A 38 -1.85 -4.15 -6.82
C GLN A 38 -0.45 -3.61 -7.18
N VAL A 39 0.23 -2.92 -6.26
CA VAL A 39 1.62 -2.50 -6.48
C VAL A 39 2.58 -3.70 -6.47
N LEU A 40 2.37 -4.65 -5.56
CA LEU A 40 3.18 -5.87 -5.51
C LEU A 40 2.94 -6.78 -6.72
N ASP A 41 1.70 -6.88 -7.20
CA ASP A 41 1.34 -7.61 -8.41
C ASP A 41 2.05 -7.00 -9.63
N ALA A 42 2.02 -5.67 -9.78
CA ALA A 42 2.75 -4.99 -10.86
C ALA A 42 4.27 -5.27 -10.83
N ILE A 43 4.88 -5.33 -9.63
CA ILE A 43 6.29 -5.68 -9.47
C ILE A 43 6.55 -7.16 -9.83
N SER A 44 5.65 -8.05 -9.42
CA SER A 44 5.70 -9.49 -9.75
C SER A 44 5.59 -9.72 -11.26
N ASP A 45 4.75 -8.92 -11.93
CA ASP A 45 4.54 -8.93 -13.38
C ASP A 45 5.69 -8.28 -14.16
N GLY A 46 6.69 -7.74 -13.46
CA GLY A 46 7.95 -7.33 -14.03
C GLY A 46 8.25 -5.84 -13.95
N ALA A 47 7.36 -5.00 -13.43
CA ALA A 47 7.63 -3.57 -13.29
C ALA A 47 8.89 -3.32 -12.45
N LYS A 48 9.85 -2.57 -13.02
CA LYS A 48 11.13 -2.21 -12.39
C LYS A 48 11.24 -0.72 -12.09
N THR A 49 10.33 0.10 -12.62
CA THR A 49 10.35 1.55 -12.46
C THR A 49 9.05 2.09 -11.89
N LEU A 50 9.12 3.26 -11.24
CA LEU A 50 7.93 3.96 -10.78
C LEU A 50 6.99 4.32 -11.95
N ALA A 51 7.53 4.60 -13.13
CA ALA A 51 6.73 4.89 -14.32
C ALA A 51 5.88 3.68 -14.72
N GLU A 52 6.50 2.49 -14.81
CA GLU A 52 5.80 1.23 -15.10
C GLU A 52 4.74 0.89 -14.05
N ILE A 53 5.03 1.11 -12.76
CA ILE A 53 4.03 0.90 -11.69
C ILE A 53 2.84 1.84 -11.88
N LYS A 54 3.07 3.12 -12.20
CA LYS A 54 1.98 4.08 -12.45
C LYS A 54 1.17 3.72 -13.68
N GLU A 55 1.82 3.28 -14.75
CA GLU A 55 1.17 2.83 -15.99
C GLU A 55 0.30 1.59 -15.75
N SER A 56 0.83 0.60 -15.01
CA SER A 56 0.13 -0.64 -14.68
C SER A 56 -1.04 -0.44 -13.70
N THR A 57 -0.85 0.38 -12.66
CA THR A 57 -1.82 0.49 -11.55
C THR A 57 -2.73 1.71 -11.62
N GLY A 58 -2.39 2.72 -12.41
CA GLY A 58 -3.08 4.02 -12.43
C GLY A 58 -2.79 4.91 -11.22
N ALA A 59 -1.90 4.52 -10.30
CA ALA A 59 -1.55 5.31 -9.13
C ALA A 59 -0.93 6.67 -9.51
N CYS A 60 -1.19 7.70 -8.70
CA CYS A 60 -0.59 9.03 -8.82
C CYS A 60 -0.84 9.77 -10.14
N THR A 61 -2.00 9.55 -10.78
CA THR A 61 -2.36 10.16 -12.07
C THR A 61 -3.32 11.35 -11.97
N SER A 62 -4.21 11.40 -10.97
CA SER A 62 -5.29 12.41 -10.86
C SER A 62 -5.03 13.56 -9.88
N ALA A 63 -3.92 13.55 -9.14
CA ALA A 63 -3.45 14.62 -8.25
C ALA A 63 -4.42 15.14 -7.16
N SER A 64 -5.55 14.48 -6.89
CA SER A 64 -6.52 14.87 -5.84
C SER A 64 -6.14 14.43 -4.42
N CYS A 65 -4.84 14.37 -4.12
CA CYS A 65 -4.33 13.80 -2.86
C CYS A 65 -4.74 14.65 -1.64
N LYS A 66 -4.86 15.97 -1.81
CA LYS A 66 -5.26 16.88 -0.74
C LYS A 66 -6.71 16.63 -0.30
N GLU A 67 -7.57 16.21 -1.22
CA GLU A 67 -8.99 16.00 -1.00
C GLU A 67 -9.29 14.56 -0.58
N LEU A 68 -8.63 13.57 -1.19
CA LEU A 68 -8.99 12.15 -1.04
C LEU A 68 -8.08 11.39 -0.07
N SER A 69 -6.82 11.78 0.08
CA SER A 69 -5.91 11.10 1.02
C SER A 69 -6.22 11.52 2.46
N PRO A 70 -6.29 10.59 3.42
CA PRO A 70 -6.39 10.93 4.85
C PRO A 70 -5.19 11.75 5.33
N ARG A 71 -4.07 11.70 4.59
CA ARG A 71 -2.85 12.47 4.87
C ARG A 71 -2.88 13.90 4.32
N ARG A 72 -3.87 14.24 3.49
CA ARG A 72 -4.12 15.58 2.92
C ARG A 72 -2.91 16.18 2.19
N ARG A 73 -2.09 15.33 1.55
CA ARG A 73 -0.88 15.70 0.79
C ARG A 73 -0.64 14.73 -0.35
#